data_AF-A0A5M3WH63-F1
#
_entry.id   AF-A0A5M3WH63-F1
#
_cell.length_a   1.000
_cell.length_b   1.000
_cell.length_c   1.000
_cell.angle_alpha   90.00
_cell.angle_beta   90.00
_cell.angle_gamma   90.00
#
_symmetry.space_group_name_H-M   'P 1'
#
loop_
_entity.id
_entity.type
_entity.pdbx_description
1 polymer ?
#
loop_
_entity_poly.entity_id
_entity_poly.type
_entity_poly.pdbx_seq_one_letter_code
_entity_poly.pdbx_strand_id
1 'polypeptide(L)'
;MRQALYGADGFYRRERPHRHFRTSVHASPAFGAAVTRLLAEVDGRLGGPPVVEFVDMGAGDGRLAAQVLAGAPPELAGRLRVTAVEVAPRPEGLDERVRWAAAVPAGVTGLIFANEWLDNVPVDVAEWTPDGPRLVLVDPETGEERLAELDRKDRDWLERWWPDGERAEIGWTRDEAWAGLVDRLAAGMAVAVDYSHLRAARPPMGTLIGYRDGSWVPPVPDGSCDLTAHVALDACGGELTTQREALRRLGVSGGRPPLDLAKQDPAGYLRALSAATGAAELIDREGLGAFGWLTRIR
;
A
#
# COMPACT_ATOMS: atom_id res chain seq x y z
N MET A 1 16.71 -6.42 -5.30
CA MET A 1 15.74 -5.37 -4.92
C MET A 1 16.24 -4.39 -3.85
N ARG A 2 16.63 -4.83 -2.64
CA ARG A 2 16.95 -3.91 -1.51
C ARG A 2 17.92 -2.77 -1.87
N GLN A 3 19.06 -3.10 -2.49
CA GLN A 3 20.04 -2.10 -2.93
C GLN A 3 19.49 -1.20 -4.04
N ALA A 4 18.88 -1.79 -5.07
CA ALA A 4 18.31 -1.09 -6.23
C ALA A 4 17.21 -0.08 -5.85
N LEU A 5 16.34 -0.42 -4.91
CA LEU A 5 15.20 0.42 -4.54
C LEU A 5 15.50 1.38 -3.38
N TYR A 6 16.26 0.93 -2.37
CA TYR A 6 16.42 1.64 -1.09
C TYR A 6 17.87 1.96 -0.70
N GLY A 7 18.85 1.48 -1.47
CA GLY A 7 20.28 1.78 -1.28
C GLY A 7 20.57 3.27 -1.38
N ALA A 8 21.85 3.67 -1.22
CA ALA A 8 22.24 5.08 -1.23
C ALA A 8 21.76 5.83 -2.49
N ASP A 9 21.87 5.18 -3.65
CA ASP A 9 21.42 5.68 -4.95
C ASP A 9 20.13 4.98 -5.43
N GLY A 10 19.36 4.39 -4.51
CA GLY A 10 18.19 3.59 -4.82
C GLY A 10 17.07 4.37 -5.52
N PHE A 11 16.25 3.65 -6.28
CA PHE A 11 15.15 4.19 -7.09
C PHE A 11 14.26 5.16 -6.30
N TYR A 12 13.74 4.78 -5.13
CA TYR A 12 12.81 5.61 -4.36
C TYR A 12 13.45 6.84 -3.69
N ARG A 13 14.78 6.96 -3.68
CA ARG A 13 15.44 8.19 -3.21
C ARG A 13 15.53 9.27 -4.29
N ARG A 14 15.44 8.87 -5.56
CA ARG A 14 15.64 9.75 -6.73
C ARG A 14 14.33 10.00 -7.47
N GLU A 15 13.55 8.94 -7.65
CA GLU A 15 12.34 8.92 -8.45
C GLU A 15 11.07 8.97 -7.60
N ARG A 16 9.96 9.34 -8.25
CA ARG A 16 8.63 9.42 -7.63
C ARG A 16 7.64 8.57 -8.44
N PRO A 17 7.37 7.31 -8.04
CA PRO A 17 6.55 6.37 -8.82
C PRO A 17 5.15 6.89 -9.21
N HIS A 18 4.52 7.70 -8.34
CA HIS A 18 3.19 8.29 -8.59
C HIS A 18 3.15 9.22 -9.83
N ARG A 19 4.30 9.63 -10.37
CA ARG A 19 4.37 10.37 -11.64
C ARG A 19 4.13 9.47 -12.85
N HIS A 20 4.27 8.16 -12.68
CA HIS A 20 4.13 7.14 -13.73
C HIS A 20 2.92 6.24 -13.50
N PHE A 21 2.44 6.12 -12.26
CA PHE A 21 1.29 5.28 -11.89
C PHE A 21 0.22 6.07 -11.13
N ARG A 22 -1.04 5.72 -11.41
CA ARG A 22 -2.21 6.30 -10.73
C ARG A 22 -2.61 5.39 -9.56
N THR A 23 -2.28 5.81 -8.34
CA THR A 23 -2.62 5.09 -7.10
C THR A 23 -3.98 5.49 -6.53
N SER A 24 -4.52 4.73 -5.57
CA SER A 24 -5.79 5.06 -4.90
C SER A 24 -5.80 6.47 -4.28
N VAL A 25 -4.69 6.90 -3.70
CA VAL A 25 -4.51 8.26 -3.12
C VAL A 25 -4.65 9.37 -4.17
N HIS A 26 -4.25 9.09 -5.41
CA HIS A 26 -4.27 10.04 -6.53
C HIS A 26 -5.55 9.95 -7.36
N ALA A 27 -6.26 8.82 -7.31
CA ALA A 27 -7.47 8.59 -8.08
C ALA A 27 -8.59 9.56 -7.69
N SER A 28 -8.84 9.74 -6.38
CA SER A 28 -9.91 10.62 -5.89
C SER A 28 -9.67 11.09 -4.44
N PRO A 29 -10.01 12.35 -4.10
CA PRO A 29 -10.03 12.82 -2.71
C PRO A 29 -10.93 11.99 -1.78
N ALA A 30 -11.86 11.21 -2.34
CA ALA A 30 -12.72 10.31 -1.57
C ALA A 30 -11.93 9.24 -0.79
N PHE A 31 -10.73 8.86 -1.26
CA PHE A 31 -9.86 7.92 -0.55
C PHE A 31 -9.39 8.52 0.78
N GLY A 32 -8.76 9.71 0.75
CA GLY A 32 -8.35 10.40 1.98
C GLY A 32 -9.52 10.67 2.92
N ALA A 33 -10.69 11.07 2.40
CA ALA A 33 -11.89 11.24 3.21
C ALA A 33 -12.34 9.93 3.90
N ALA A 34 -12.24 8.78 3.21
CA ALA A 34 -12.54 7.48 3.81
C ALA A 34 -11.53 7.11 4.89
N VAL A 35 -10.23 7.34 4.66
CA VAL A 35 -9.19 7.11 5.68
C VAL A 35 -9.39 8.02 6.90
N THR A 36 -9.80 9.27 6.71
CA THR A 36 -10.14 10.16 7.84
C THR A 36 -11.34 9.65 8.63
N ARG A 37 -12.37 9.10 7.97
CA ARG A 37 -13.50 8.47 8.68
C ARG A 37 -13.06 7.25 9.46
N LEU A 38 -12.18 6.43 8.88
CA LEU A 38 -11.60 5.27 9.56
C LEU A 38 -10.81 5.70 10.81
N LEU A 39 -10.01 6.76 10.71
CA LEU A 39 -9.30 7.34 11.84
C LEU A 39 -10.27 7.83 12.94
N ALA A 40 -11.38 8.46 12.57
CA ALA A 40 -12.41 8.87 13.52
C ALA A 40 -13.10 7.66 14.19
N GLU A 41 -13.34 6.56 13.46
CA GLU A 41 -13.86 5.31 14.04
C GLU A 41 -12.85 4.71 15.05
N VAL A 42 -11.56 4.73 14.74
CA VAL A 42 -10.50 4.28 15.65
C VAL A 42 -10.44 5.16 16.90
N ASP A 43 -10.44 6.48 16.74
CA ASP A 43 -10.46 7.44 17.85
C ASP A 43 -11.64 7.18 18.79
N GLY A 44 -12.83 6.98 18.24
CA GLY A 44 -14.04 6.65 19.01
C GLY A 44 -13.91 5.33 19.78
N ARG A 45 -13.35 4.28 19.16
CA ARG A 45 -13.11 2.98 19.82
C ARG A 45 -12.05 3.08 20.92
N LEU A 46 -11.08 3.98 20.78
CA LEU A 46 -10.06 4.28 21.79
C LEU A 46 -10.59 5.19 22.91
N GLY A 47 -11.84 5.66 22.82
CA GLY A 47 -12.45 6.54 23.83
C GLY A 47 -11.99 7.99 23.75
N GLY A 48 -11.48 8.45 22.60
CA GLY A 48 -11.04 9.83 22.39
C GLY A 48 -9.80 10.20 23.22
N PRO A 49 -8.64 9.55 23.01
CA PRO A 49 -7.43 9.82 23.78
C PRO A 49 -6.97 11.28 23.63
N PRO A 50 -6.23 11.87 24.59
CA PRO A 50 -5.76 13.26 24.48
C PRO A 50 -4.93 13.56 23.23
N VAL A 51 -4.29 12.54 22.67
CA VAL A 51 -3.56 12.58 21.41
C VAL A 51 -3.98 11.35 20.60
N VAL A 52 -4.23 11.54 19.32
CA VAL A 52 -4.48 10.46 18.36
C VAL A 52 -3.55 10.62 17.17
N GLU A 53 -2.94 9.53 16.74
CA GLU A 53 -1.90 9.54 15.73
C GLU A 53 -2.41 8.94 14.43
N PHE A 54 -2.11 9.61 13.32
CA PHE A 54 -2.20 9.03 11.98
C PHE A 54 -0.79 8.90 11.40
N VAL A 55 -0.42 7.70 11.00
CA VAL A 55 0.86 7.41 10.35
C VAL A 55 0.61 6.89 8.94
N ASP A 56 1.16 7.57 7.96
CA ASP A 56 1.15 7.21 6.54
C ASP A 56 2.49 6.54 6.21
N MET A 57 2.50 5.22 6.03
CA MET A 57 3.70 4.42 5.76
C MET A 57 3.92 4.26 4.25
N GLY A 58 5.10 4.64 3.77
CA GLY A 58 5.34 4.74 2.32
C GLY A 58 4.62 5.96 1.76
N ALA A 59 4.73 7.10 2.44
CA ALA A 59 3.86 8.26 2.21
C ALA A 59 4.01 8.91 0.82
N GLY A 60 5.06 8.57 0.06
CA GLY A 60 5.27 9.09 -1.28
C GLY A 60 5.52 10.61 -1.28
N ASP A 61 4.55 11.39 -1.76
CA ASP A 61 4.56 12.86 -1.71
C ASP A 61 3.82 13.44 -0.48
N GLY A 62 3.37 12.60 0.45
CA GLY A 62 2.64 13.00 1.64
C GLY A 62 1.19 13.42 1.37
N ARG A 63 0.64 13.13 0.18
CA ARG A 63 -0.71 13.53 -0.20
C ARG A 63 -1.79 12.94 0.71
N LEU A 64 -1.68 11.67 1.11
CA LEU A 64 -2.65 11.06 2.02
C LEU A 64 -2.56 11.70 3.41
N ALA A 65 -1.35 11.83 3.97
CA ALA A 65 -1.11 12.59 5.20
C ALA A 65 -1.72 13.99 5.18
N ALA A 66 -1.54 14.76 4.09
CA ALA A 66 -2.12 16.08 3.93
C ALA A 66 -3.66 16.05 3.86
N GLN A 67 -4.23 15.10 3.12
CA GLN A 67 -5.69 14.91 3.03
C GLN A 67 -6.31 14.57 4.39
N VAL A 68 -5.66 13.69 5.16
CA VAL A 68 -6.15 13.32 6.51
C VAL A 68 -6.06 14.50 7.46
N LEU A 69 -4.95 15.23 7.46
CA LEU A 69 -4.78 16.43 8.27
C LEU A 69 -5.85 17.50 7.96
N ALA A 70 -6.12 17.75 6.67
CA ALA A 70 -7.09 18.75 6.24
C ALA A 70 -8.55 18.31 6.44
N GLY A 71 -8.82 17.01 6.33
CA GLY A 71 -10.16 16.44 6.45
C GLY A 71 -10.60 16.12 7.88
N ALA A 72 -9.69 16.19 8.86
CA ALA A 72 -9.97 15.84 10.24
C ALA A 72 -11.12 16.69 10.81
N PRO A 73 -12.14 16.09 11.42
CA PRO A 73 -13.25 16.83 12.02
C PRO A 73 -12.75 17.65 13.24
N PRO A 74 -13.43 18.75 13.63
CA PRO A 74 -12.97 19.65 14.68
C PRO A 74 -12.61 18.96 16.01
N GLU A 75 -13.35 17.91 16.38
CA GLU A 75 -13.18 17.13 17.61
C GLU A 75 -11.88 16.30 17.61
N LEU A 76 -11.37 15.98 16.41
CA LEU A 76 -10.12 15.24 16.20
C LEU A 76 -8.95 16.19 15.94
N ALA A 77 -9.19 17.27 15.18
CA ALA A 77 -8.15 18.15 14.64
C ALA A 77 -7.21 18.74 15.70
N GLY A 78 -7.73 19.05 16.90
CA GLY A 78 -6.92 19.60 18.00
C GLY A 78 -5.99 18.58 18.69
N ARG A 79 -6.25 17.28 18.51
CA ARG A 79 -5.51 16.16 19.13
C ARG A 79 -4.70 15.34 18.12
N LEU A 80 -4.97 15.55 16.83
CA LEU A 80 -4.39 14.78 15.75
C LEU A 80 -2.91 15.11 15.55
N ARG A 81 -2.08 14.08 15.52
CA ARG A 81 -0.70 14.14 15.05
C ARG A 81 -0.54 13.31 13.79
N VAL A 82 -0.07 13.93 12.72
CA VAL A 82 0.13 13.26 11.43
C VAL A 82 1.62 13.05 11.18
N THR A 83 2.01 11.81 10.90
CA THR A 83 3.38 11.45 10.51
C THR A 83 3.36 10.78 9.14
N ALA A 84 4.08 11.33 8.18
CA ALA A 84 4.41 10.69 6.91
C ALA A 84 5.78 10.00 7.05
N VAL A 85 5.82 8.69 6.82
CA VAL A 85 7.03 7.87 6.87
C VAL A 85 7.48 7.54 5.46
N GLU A 86 8.66 8.05 5.09
CA GLU A 86 9.17 7.98 3.73
C GLU A 86 10.70 8.09 3.72
N VAL A 87 11.35 7.32 2.82
CA VAL A 87 12.81 7.31 2.64
C VAL A 87 13.28 8.49 1.81
N ALA A 88 12.43 8.98 0.92
CA ALA A 88 12.71 10.12 0.08
C ALA A 88 12.68 11.45 0.87
N PRO A 89 13.31 12.51 0.34
CA PRO A 89 13.24 13.83 0.95
C PRO A 89 11.81 14.35 1.09
N ARG A 90 11.58 15.17 2.12
CA ARG A 90 10.30 15.86 2.31
C ARG A 90 9.98 16.73 1.07
N PRO A 91 8.77 16.63 0.51
CA PRO A 91 8.38 17.47 -0.62
C PRO A 91 8.17 18.93 -0.21
N GLU A 92 8.48 19.84 -1.13
CA GLU A 92 8.21 21.27 -0.96
C GLU A 92 6.69 21.53 -0.88
N GLY A 93 6.29 22.48 -0.04
CA GLY A 93 4.89 22.89 0.10
C GLY A 93 4.00 21.96 0.93
N LEU A 94 4.54 20.83 1.45
CA LEU A 94 3.81 19.99 2.40
C LEU A 94 3.61 20.74 3.72
N ASP A 95 2.37 20.74 4.23
CA ASP A 95 1.97 21.40 5.48
C ASP A 95 2.93 21.05 6.63
N GLU A 96 3.47 22.08 7.30
CA GLU A 96 4.48 21.94 8.36
C GLU A 96 4.00 21.10 9.55
N ARG A 97 2.68 20.97 9.74
CA ARG A 97 2.09 20.13 10.79
C ARG A 97 2.23 18.63 10.49
N VAL A 98 2.46 18.24 9.24
CA VAL A 98 2.79 16.86 8.89
C VAL A 98 4.25 16.60 9.28
N ARG A 99 4.49 15.72 10.24
CA ARG A 99 5.85 15.26 10.57
C ARG A 99 6.37 14.36 9.44
N TRP A 100 7.57 14.63 8.94
CA TRP A 100 8.27 13.73 8.01
C TRP A 100 9.29 12.89 8.79
N ALA A 101 9.26 11.56 8.61
CA ALA A 101 10.12 10.65 9.37
C ALA A 101 10.66 9.52 8.49
N ALA A 102 11.85 9.01 8.82
CA ALA A 102 12.44 7.85 8.14
C ALA A 102 11.92 6.50 8.67
N ALA A 103 11.26 6.50 9.84
CA ALA A 103 10.72 5.30 10.47
C ALA A 103 9.48 5.65 11.29
N VAL A 104 8.58 4.66 11.42
CA VAL A 104 7.35 4.75 12.21
C VAL A 104 7.71 4.93 13.69
N PRO A 105 7.10 5.89 14.42
CA PRO A 105 7.29 6.05 15.87
C PRO A 105 6.94 4.77 16.65
N ALA A 106 7.48 4.59 17.86
CA ALA A 106 7.08 3.50 18.74
C ALA A 106 5.87 3.91 19.57
N GLY A 107 4.98 2.96 19.87
CA GLY A 107 3.85 3.18 20.76
C GLY A 107 2.74 4.05 20.17
N VAL A 108 2.50 3.94 18.86
CA VAL A 108 1.49 4.70 18.15
C VAL A 108 0.11 4.41 18.73
N THR A 109 -0.62 5.46 19.10
CA THR A 109 -2.03 5.35 19.53
C THR A 109 -2.94 5.97 18.48
N GLY A 110 -3.54 5.14 17.63
CA GLY A 110 -4.36 5.61 16.50
C GLY A 110 -4.29 4.69 15.29
N LEU A 111 -4.09 5.27 14.11
CA LEU A 111 -4.13 4.56 12.82
C LEU A 111 -2.77 4.61 12.12
N ILE A 112 -2.22 3.43 11.83
CA ILE A 112 -1.12 3.28 10.87
C ILE A 112 -1.72 2.78 9.55
N PHE A 113 -1.41 3.45 8.44
CA PHE A 113 -1.95 3.14 7.13
C PHE A 113 -0.79 2.98 6.13
N ALA A 114 -0.73 1.85 5.44
CA ALA A 114 0.28 1.53 4.44
C ALA A 114 -0.44 1.23 3.11
N ASN A 115 -0.42 2.19 2.18
CA ASN A 115 -1.01 2.02 0.85
C ASN A 115 0.08 1.74 -0.17
N GLU A 116 0.01 0.60 -0.85
CA GLU A 116 0.98 0.20 -1.90
C GLU A 116 2.41 0.24 -1.35
N TRP A 117 2.58 -0.42 -0.20
CA TRP A 117 3.86 -0.47 0.51
C TRP A 117 4.44 -1.87 0.53
N LEU A 118 3.61 -2.90 0.74
CA LEU A 118 4.10 -4.28 0.86
C LEU A 118 4.56 -4.83 -0.49
N ASP A 119 3.95 -4.39 -1.59
CA ASP A 119 4.38 -4.70 -2.95
C ASP A 119 5.85 -4.33 -3.22
N ASN A 120 6.32 -3.24 -2.60
CA ASN A 120 7.65 -2.66 -2.77
C ASN A 120 8.67 -3.19 -1.76
N VAL A 121 8.23 -3.96 -0.75
CA VAL A 121 9.14 -4.66 0.16
C VAL A 121 9.96 -5.68 -0.64
N PRO A 122 11.31 -5.69 -0.52
CA PRO A 122 12.16 -6.61 -1.24
C PRO A 122 11.78 -8.08 -1.01
N VAL A 123 11.67 -8.82 -2.11
CA VAL A 123 11.41 -10.27 -2.12
C VAL A 123 12.48 -10.98 -2.91
N ASP A 124 12.66 -12.25 -2.57
CA ASP A 124 13.40 -13.22 -3.37
C ASP A 124 12.40 -14.05 -4.20
N VAL A 125 12.86 -14.61 -5.31
CA VAL A 125 12.02 -15.40 -6.22
C VAL A 125 12.51 -16.84 -6.24
N ALA A 126 11.58 -17.79 -6.18
CA ALA A 126 11.87 -19.20 -6.40
C ALA A 126 11.27 -19.69 -7.71
N GLU A 127 11.92 -20.66 -8.35
CA GLU A 127 11.47 -21.35 -9.55
C GLU A 127 11.48 -22.86 -9.32
N TRP A 128 10.43 -23.56 -9.77
CA TRP A 128 10.32 -25.00 -9.64
C TRP A 128 11.11 -25.71 -10.74
N THR A 129 12.01 -26.60 -10.32
CA THR A 129 12.76 -27.50 -11.19
C THR A 129 12.31 -28.95 -10.97
N PRO A 130 12.74 -29.92 -11.82
CA PRO A 130 12.49 -31.34 -11.57
C PRO A 130 12.99 -31.83 -10.20
N ASP A 131 14.00 -31.17 -9.63
CA ASP A 131 14.59 -31.52 -8.33
C ASP A 131 13.98 -30.71 -7.16
N GLY A 132 12.91 -29.96 -7.41
CA GLY A 132 12.25 -29.08 -6.45
C GLY A 132 12.54 -27.58 -6.68
N PRO A 133 12.01 -26.70 -5.82
CA PRO A 133 12.17 -25.26 -5.97
C PRO A 133 13.61 -24.82 -5.70
N ARG A 134 14.09 -23.86 -6.50
CA ARG A 134 15.41 -23.23 -6.41
C ARG A 134 15.27 -21.72 -6.34
N LEU A 135 16.17 -21.07 -5.61
CA LEU A 135 16.26 -19.61 -5.55
C LEU A 135 16.74 -19.08 -6.90
N VAL A 136 16.08 -18.04 -7.41
CA VAL A 136 16.50 -17.30 -8.60
C VAL A 136 17.38 -16.13 -8.17
N LEU A 137 18.63 -16.16 -8.60
CA LEU A 137 19.57 -15.06 -8.45
C LEU A 137 19.67 -14.33 -9.78
N VAL A 138 19.78 -13.00 -9.71
CA VAL A 138 19.88 -12.14 -10.89
C VAL A 138 21.16 -11.33 -10.83
N ASP A 139 21.88 -11.27 -11.94
CA ASP A 139 22.97 -10.33 -12.13
C ASP A 139 22.39 -8.92 -12.35
N PRO A 140 22.70 -7.93 -11.49
CA PRO A 140 22.11 -6.61 -11.61
C PRO A 140 22.65 -5.80 -12.80
N GLU A 141 23.77 -6.18 -13.42
CA GLU A 141 24.32 -5.49 -14.59
C GLU A 141 23.74 -6.03 -15.89
N THR A 142 23.56 -7.35 -15.98
CA THR A 142 23.12 -8.01 -17.22
C THR A 142 21.66 -8.44 -17.21
N GLY A 143 21.06 -8.61 -16.04
CA GLY A 143 19.75 -9.23 -15.87
C GLY A 143 19.75 -10.75 -16.02
N GLU A 144 20.92 -11.39 -16.20
CA GLU A 144 21.01 -12.84 -16.33
C GLU A 144 20.61 -13.54 -15.02
N GLU A 145 19.77 -14.56 -15.15
CA GLU A 145 19.30 -15.36 -14.04
C GLU A 145 20.12 -16.63 -13.87
N ARG A 146 20.34 -17.04 -12.62
CA ARG A 146 20.92 -18.34 -12.27
C ARG A 146 20.22 -18.93 -11.05
N LEU A 147 20.15 -20.25 -11.00
CA LEU A 147 19.54 -20.96 -9.90
C LEU A 147 20.53 -21.22 -8.76
N ALA A 148 20.01 -21.20 -7.53
CA ALA A 148 20.74 -21.51 -6.32
C ALA A 148 19.88 -22.31 -5.34
N GLU A 149 20.53 -22.86 -4.31
CA GLU A 149 19.81 -23.53 -3.23
C GLU A 149 19.03 -22.53 -2.38
N LEU A 150 17.81 -22.90 -2.02
CA LEU A 150 17.01 -22.17 -1.05
C LEU A 150 17.61 -22.33 0.35
N ASP A 151 17.43 -21.34 1.21
CA ASP A 151 17.64 -21.55 2.63
C ASP A 151 16.44 -22.26 3.27
N ARG A 152 16.52 -22.54 4.58
CA ARG A 152 15.42 -23.20 5.29
C ARG A 152 14.17 -22.31 5.41
N LYS A 153 14.36 -21.02 5.66
CA LYS A 153 13.25 -20.07 5.89
C LYS A 153 12.44 -19.88 4.61
N ASP A 154 13.13 -19.79 3.48
CA ASP A 154 12.53 -19.72 2.16
C ASP A 154 11.69 -20.95 1.85
N ARG A 155 12.26 -22.15 2.05
CA ARG A 155 11.54 -23.43 1.88
C ARG A 155 10.32 -23.52 2.78
N ASP A 156 10.47 -23.27 4.08
CA ASP A 156 9.39 -23.37 5.05
C ASP A 156 8.23 -22.42 4.70
N TRP A 157 8.54 -21.22 4.18
CA TRP A 157 7.52 -20.28 3.73
C TRP A 157 6.80 -20.75 2.45
N LEU A 158 7.56 -21.20 1.43
CA LEU A 158 7.01 -21.69 0.18
C LEU A 158 6.11 -22.91 0.40
N GLU A 159 6.55 -23.91 1.16
CA GLU A 159 5.77 -25.12 1.45
C GLU A 159 4.41 -24.80 2.08
N ARG A 160 4.38 -23.80 2.97
CA ARG A 160 3.16 -23.40 3.65
C ARG A 160 2.23 -22.60 2.74
N TRP A 161 2.78 -21.59 2.08
CA TRP A 161 2.00 -20.54 1.45
C TRP A 161 1.89 -20.73 -0.06
N TRP A 162 2.99 -21.07 -0.74
CA TRP A 162 3.08 -21.18 -2.20
C TRP A 162 3.59 -22.55 -2.68
N PRO A 163 3.01 -23.70 -2.27
CA PRO A 163 3.58 -25.00 -2.64
C PRO A 163 3.38 -25.35 -4.12
N ASP A 164 2.39 -24.72 -4.76
CA ASP A 164 1.99 -24.97 -6.14
C ASP A 164 2.34 -23.75 -7.01
N GLY A 165 3.17 -23.94 -8.03
CA GLY A 165 3.58 -22.89 -8.97
C GLY A 165 4.77 -23.30 -9.83
N GLU A 166 5.05 -22.51 -10.87
CA GLU A 166 6.29 -22.58 -11.64
C GLU A 166 7.30 -21.57 -11.09
N ARG A 167 6.81 -20.40 -10.66
CA ARG A 167 7.62 -19.33 -10.10
C ARG A 167 6.86 -18.56 -9.02
N ALA A 168 7.53 -18.18 -7.93
CA ALA A 168 6.88 -17.56 -6.77
C ALA A 168 7.77 -16.52 -6.09
N GLU A 169 7.17 -15.41 -5.63
CA GLU A 169 7.81 -14.48 -4.72
C GLU A 169 7.73 -15.00 -3.28
N ILE A 170 8.89 -15.16 -2.64
CA ILE A 170 9.01 -15.60 -1.24
C ILE A 170 8.65 -14.42 -0.33
N GLY A 171 7.51 -14.52 0.36
CA GLY A 171 6.90 -13.38 1.03
C GLY A 171 7.22 -13.18 2.51
N TRP A 172 8.07 -14.00 3.15
CA TRP A 172 8.29 -13.86 4.60
C TRP A 172 8.87 -12.49 4.99
N THR A 173 9.60 -11.82 4.10
CA THR A 173 10.10 -10.45 4.33
C THR A 173 8.96 -9.44 4.46
N ARG A 174 7.88 -9.62 3.70
CA ARG A 174 6.64 -8.83 3.79
C ARG A 174 5.87 -9.16 5.06
N ASP A 175 5.81 -10.43 5.44
CA ASP A 175 5.19 -10.86 6.70
C ASP A 175 5.87 -10.20 7.90
N GLU A 176 7.21 -10.18 7.91
CA GLU A 176 8.00 -9.51 8.96
C GLU A 176 7.87 -7.98 8.92
N ALA A 177 7.83 -7.39 7.73
CA ALA A 177 7.62 -5.95 7.58
C ALA A 177 6.25 -5.54 8.13
N TRP A 178 5.19 -6.28 7.79
CA TRP A 178 3.84 -6.06 8.31
C TRP A 178 3.78 -6.28 9.83
N ALA A 179 4.32 -7.39 10.34
CA ALA A 179 4.36 -7.66 11.77
C ALA A 179 5.10 -6.55 12.53
N GLY A 180 6.25 -6.11 12.01
CA GLY A 180 7.04 -5.02 12.58
C GLY A 180 6.28 -3.69 12.58
N LEU A 181 5.45 -3.42 11.56
CA LEU A 181 4.58 -2.24 11.51
C LEU A 181 3.49 -2.31 12.58
N VAL A 182 2.83 -3.47 12.73
CA VAL A 182 1.81 -3.71 13.75
C VAL A 182 2.39 -3.58 15.16
N ASP A 183 3.62 -4.05 15.39
CA ASP A 183 4.30 -3.95 16.68
C ASP A 183 4.56 -2.51 17.12
N ARG A 184 4.51 -1.54 16.20
CA ARG A 184 4.60 -0.10 16.53
C ARG A 184 3.34 0.44 17.19
N LEU A 185 2.19 -0.22 17.04
CA LEU A 185 0.97 0.18 17.72
C LEU A 185 1.06 -0.10 19.22
N ALA A 186 0.73 0.91 20.04
CA ALA A 186 0.36 0.70 21.43
C ALA A 186 -1.13 0.32 21.54
N ALA A 187 -2.00 1.04 20.82
CA ALA A 187 -3.43 0.79 20.75
C ALA A 187 -4.01 1.39 19.45
N GLY A 188 -4.98 0.71 18.84
CA GLY A 188 -5.66 1.19 17.64
C GLY A 188 -5.58 0.19 16.50
N MET A 189 -5.24 0.65 15.29
CA MET A 189 -5.34 -0.18 14.09
C MET A 189 -4.22 0.08 13.08
N ALA A 190 -3.76 -0.99 12.44
CA ALA A 190 -2.91 -0.94 11.26
C ALA A 190 -3.70 -1.44 10.05
N VAL A 191 -3.49 -0.79 8.91
CA VAL A 191 -4.07 -1.18 7.63
C VAL A 191 -2.98 -1.26 6.57
N ALA A 192 -2.98 -2.34 5.78
CA ALA A 192 -2.24 -2.43 4.54
C ALA A 192 -3.22 -2.58 3.36
N VAL A 193 -2.99 -1.82 2.29
CA VAL A 193 -3.79 -1.87 1.06
C VAL A 193 -2.84 -2.09 -0.11
N ASP A 194 -2.93 -3.24 -0.76
CA ASP A 194 -1.99 -3.65 -1.80
C ASP A 194 -2.70 -4.53 -2.85
N TYR A 195 -2.23 -4.48 -4.09
CA TYR A 195 -2.61 -5.47 -5.08
C TYR A 195 -2.02 -6.83 -4.68
N SER A 196 -2.88 -7.83 -4.61
CA SER A 196 -2.61 -9.06 -3.89
C SER A 196 -3.29 -10.26 -4.53
N HIS A 197 -2.93 -11.44 -4.04
CA HIS A 197 -3.60 -12.69 -4.35
C HIS A 197 -3.72 -13.54 -3.09
N LEU A 198 -4.68 -14.46 -3.10
CA LEU A 198 -4.86 -15.47 -2.05
C LEU A 198 -4.31 -16.81 -2.52
N ARG A 199 -4.04 -17.73 -1.60
CA ARG A 199 -3.54 -19.09 -1.87
C ARG A 199 -4.29 -19.83 -2.99
N ALA A 200 -5.60 -19.66 -3.08
CA ALA A 200 -6.42 -20.33 -4.11
C ALA A 200 -6.29 -19.72 -5.53
N ALA A 201 -5.69 -18.54 -5.66
CA ALA A 201 -5.62 -17.77 -6.90
C ALA A 201 -4.21 -17.24 -7.18
N ARG A 202 -3.16 -17.94 -6.68
CA ARG A 202 -1.78 -17.52 -6.88
C ARG A 202 -1.38 -17.66 -8.36
N PRO A 203 -0.75 -16.63 -8.95
CA PRO A 203 -0.28 -16.71 -10.34
C PRO A 203 0.81 -17.77 -10.51
N PRO A 204 0.70 -18.69 -11.50
CA PRO A 204 1.67 -19.76 -11.68
C PRO A 204 3.11 -19.26 -11.94
N MET A 205 3.25 -18.10 -12.59
CA MET A 205 4.54 -17.51 -12.96
C MET A 205 4.99 -16.38 -12.03
N GLY A 206 4.35 -16.22 -10.87
CA GLY A 206 4.54 -15.05 -10.02
C GLY A 206 4.05 -13.77 -10.68
N THR A 207 4.47 -12.64 -10.14
CA THR A 207 4.02 -11.28 -10.53
C THR A 207 5.12 -10.22 -10.52
N LEU A 208 6.36 -10.59 -10.16
CA LEU A 208 7.48 -9.65 -10.14
C LEU A 208 7.66 -8.98 -11.51
N ILE A 209 7.59 -7.65 -11.52
CA ILE A 209 7.64 -6.86 -12.73
C ILE A 209 8.45 -5.58 -12.50
N GLY A 210 9.13 -5.13 -13.56
CA GLY A 210 9.80 -3.85 -13.62
C GLY A 210 8.95 -2.81 -14.31
N TYR A 211 9.05 -1.57 -13.85
CA TYR A 211 8.32 -0.44 -14.39
C TYR A 211 9.25 0.74 -14.65
N ARG A 212 9.26 1.22 -15.90
CA ARG A 212 10.05 2.38 -16.32
C ARG A 212 9.24 3.22 -17.29
N ASP A 213 9.14 4.52 -17.01
CA ASP A 213 8.39 5.48 -17.84
C ASP A 213 6.95 5.04 -18.14
N GLY A 214 6.28 4.43 -17.15
CA GLY A 214 4.90 3.94 -17.27
C GLY A 214 4.75 2.65 -18.10
N SER A 215 5.84 2.02 -18.51
CA SER A 215 5.86 0.78 -19.30
C SER A 215 6.46 -0.38 -18.52
N TRP A 216 6.00 -1.60 -18.85
CA TRP A 216 6.55 -2.84 -18.32
C TRP A 216 7.93 -3.11 -18.91
N VAL A 217 8.87 -3.51 -18.05
CA VAL A 217 10.24 -3.91 -18.39
C VAL A 217 10.62 -5.16 -17.60
N PRO A 218 11.64 -5.93 -18.04
CA PRO A 218 12.19 -7.01 -17.23
C PRO A 218 12.61 -6.51 -15.83
N PRO A 219 12.37 -7.28 -14.74
CA PRO A 219 12.60 -6.83 -13.37
C PRO A 219 14.07 -6.93 -12.94
N VAL A 220 14.95 -6.19 -13.62
CA VAL A 220 16.39 -6.16 -13.30
C VAL A 220 16.64 -5.20 -12.12
N PRO A 221 17.25 -5.65 -10.99
CA PRO A 221 17.51 -4.81 -9.82
C PRO A 221 18.78 -3.97 -9.98
N ASP A 222 18.82 -3.14 -11.02
CA ASP A 222 19.90 -2.19 -11.33
C ASP A 222 19.60 -0.76 -10.81
N GLY A 223 18.38 -0.52 -10.33
CA GLY A 223 17.91 0.79 -9.87
C GLY A 223 17.42 1.71 -10.98
N SER A 224 17.29 1.22 -12.22
CA SER A 224 16.76 1.95 -13.37
C SER A 224 15.24 1.87 -13.51
N CYS A 225 14.59 0.94 -12.80
CA CYS A 225 13.16 0.75 -12.81
C CYS A 225 12.61 0.53 -11.40
N ASP A 226 11.31 0.79 -11.25
CA ASP A 226 10.54 0.41 -10.08
C ASP A 226 10.29 -1.11 -10.14
N LEU A 227 10.49 -1.81 -9.03
CA LEU A 227 10.35 -3.26 -8.97
C LEU A 227 9.28 -3.61 -7.96
N THR A 228 8.22 -4.25 -8.44
CA THR A 228 7.06 -4.55 -7.60
C THR A 228 6.55 -5.96 -7.87
N ALA A 229 5.87 -6.54 -6.88
CA ALA A 229 5.19 -7.81 -7.05
C ALA A 229 3.92 -7.83 -6.20
N HIS A 230 2.87 -8.51 -6.68
CA HIS A 230 1.65 -8.71 -5.92
C HIS A 230 1.96 -9.40 -4.59
N VAL A 231 1.14 -9.08 -3.58
CA VAL A 231 1.37 -9.54 -2.21
C VAL A 231 0.55 -10.81 -1.93
N ALA A 232 1.20 -11.84 -1.39
CA ALA A 232 0.55 -12.99 -0.77
C ALA A 232 -0.06 -12.58 0.58
N LEU A 233 -1.09 -11.72 0.54
CA LEU A 233 -1.57 -10.98 1.71
C LEU A 233 -2.18 -11.87 2.81
N ASP A 234 -2.59 -13.10 2.44
CA ASP A 234 -3.02 -14.14 3.35
C ASP A 234 -1.90 -14.72 4.23
N ALA A 235 -0.64 -14.57 3.82
CA ALA A 235 0.52 -14.96 4.62
C ALA A 235 0.82 -13.96 5.75
N CYS A 236 0.56 -12.67 5.54
CA CYS A 236 0.91 -11.60 6.49
C CYS A 236 0.06 -11.65 7.79
N GLY A 237 -1.15 -12.21 7.72
CA GLY A 237 -2.03 -12.43 8.86
C GLY A 237 -2.80 -11.19 9.35
N GLY A 238 -4.09 -11.38 9.60
CA GLY A 238 -5.06 -10.35 10.01
C GLY A 238 -6.43 -10.59 9.39
N GLU A 239 -7.31 -9.61 9.51
CA GLU A 239 -8.61 -9.65 8.84
C GLU A 239 -8.46 -9.11 7.41
N LEU A 240 -8.94 -9.89 6.43
CA LEU A 240 -8.86 -9.58 5.00
C LEU A 240 -10.23 -9.27 4.42
N THR A 241 -10.28 -8.21 3.63
CA THR A 241 -11.40 -7.83 2.76
C THR A 241 -10.84 -7.18 1.49
N THR A 242 -11.70 -6.63 0.65
CA THR A 242 -11.28 -5.85 -0.53
C THR A 242 -11.33 -4.36 -0.25
N GLN A 243 -10.52 -3.57 -0.96
CA GLN A 243 -10.60 -2.11 -0.94
C GLN A 243 -12.03 -1.64 -1.23
N ARG A 244 -12.70 -2.25 -2.21
CA ARG A 244 -14.10 -1.95 -2.53
C ARG A 244 -15.02 -2.07 -1.31
N GLU A 245 -14.94 -3.19 -0.58
CA GLU A 245 -15.80 -3.45 0.58
C GLU A 245 -15.48 -2.50 1.74
N ALA A 246 -14.19 -2.31 2.04
CA ALA A 246 -13.74 -1.39 3.07
C ALA A 246 -14.16 0.06 2.78
N LEU A 247 -13.94 0.56 1.57
CA LEU A 247 -14.30 1.92 1.17
C LEU A 247 -15.82 2.12 1.16
N ARG A 248 -16.60 1.12 0.73
CA ARG A 248 -18.08 1.18 0.82
C ARG A 248 -18.56 1.27 2.27
N ARG A 249 -17.96 0.50 3.18
CA ARG A 249 -18.24 0.60 4.62
C ARG A 249 -17.92 2.00 5.15
N LEU A 250 -16.86 2.62 4.64
CA LEU A 250 -16.46 4.00 4.96
C LEU A 250 -17.25 5.07 4.18
N GLY A 251 -18.34 4.70 3.50
CA GLY A 251 -19.27 5.62 2.86
C GLY A 251 -18.85 6.11 1.47
N VAL A 252 -17.87 5.46 0.82
CA VAL A 252 -17.55 5.76 -0.59
C VAL A 252 -18.60 5.16 -1.51
N SER A 253 -19.21 6.00 -2.34
CA SER A 253 -20.21 5.62 -3.32
C SER A 253 -19.92 6.26 -4.67
N GLY A 254 -19.88 5.45 -5.72
CA GLY A 254 -19.84 5.90 -7.11
C GLY A 254 -21.21 6.19 -7.71
N GLY A 255 -22.24 6.36 -6.86
CA GLY A 255 -23.61 6.63 -7.30
C GLY A 255 -23.71 7.98 -8.02
N ARG A 256 -24.41 7.99 -9.17
CA ARG A 256 -24.63 9.22 -9.95
C ARG A 256 -25.44 10.23 -9.12
N PRO A 257 -25.08 11.53 -9.11
CA PRO A 257 -25.89 12.55 -8.45
C PRO A 257 -27.31 12.64 -9.07
N PRO A 258 -28.32 13.07 -8.30
CA PRO A 258 -29.68 13.22 -8.79
C PRO A 258 -29.76 14.15 -10.01
N LEU A 259 -30.52 13.76 -11.04
CA LEU A 259 -30.64 14.54 -12.27
C LEU A 259 -31.27 15.92 -12.06
N ASP A 260 -32.12 16.09 -11.04
CA ASP A 260 -32.73 17.39 -10.75
C ASP A 260 -31.69 18.44 -10.32
N LEU A 261 -30.54 18.01 -9.76
CA LEU A 261 -29.42 18.90 -9.49
C LEU A 261 -28.87 19.50 -10.79
N ALA A 262 -28.91 18.77 -11.91
CA ALA A 262 -28.47 19.31 -13.20
C ALA A 262 -29.36 20.46 -13.71
N LYS A 263 -30.61 20.55 -13.25
CA LYS A 263 -31.52 21.65 -13.58
C LYS A 263 -31.35 22.84 -12.63
N GLN A 264 -31.09 22.58 -11.35
CA GLN A 264 -31.03 23.59 -10.30
C GLN A 264 -29.63 24.21 -10.15
N ASP A 265 -28.59 23.37 -10.18
CA ASP A 265 -27.18 23.75 -10.14
C ASP A 265 -26.36 22.85 -11.09
N PRO A 266 -26.32 23.19 -12.39
CA PRO A 266 -25.55 22.43 -13.37
C PRO A 266 -24.08 22.27 -12.99
N ALA A 267 -23.46 23.31 -12.41
CA ALA A 267 -22.06 23.28 -12.01
C ALA A 267 -21.84 22.35 -10.81
N GLY A 268 -22.74 22.39 -9.81
CA GLY A 268 -22.74 21.46 -8.69
C GLY A 268 -22.97 20.03 -9.11
N TYR A 269 -23.88 19.79 -10.06
CA TYR A 269 -24.07 18.46 -10.65
C TYR A 269 -22.80 17.94 -11.32
N LEU A 270 -22.11 18.76 -12.12
CA LEU A 270 -20.85 18.34 -12.75
C LEU A 270 -19.75 18.03 -11.73
N ARG A 271 -19.61 18.84 -10.67
CA ARG A 271 -18.69 18.56 -9.56
C ARG A 271 -19.03 17.25 -8.86
N ALA A 272 -20.30 17.03 -8.54
CA ALA A 272 -20.76 15.80 -7.89
C ALA A 272 -20.58 14.57 -8.79
N LEU A 273 -20.79 14.71 -10.10
CA LEU A 273 -20.59 13.65 -11.06
C LEU A 273 -19.11 13.27 -11.19
N SER A 274 -18.22 14.26 -11.26
CA SER A 274 -16.76 14.02 -11.27
C SER A 274 -16.30 13.29 -9.99
N ALA A 275 -16.80 13.71 -8.83
CA ALA A 275 -16.53 13.02 -7.56
C ALA A 275 -17.04 11.57 -7.57
N ALA A 276 -18.25 11.33 -8.09
CA ALA A 276 -18.82 9.99 -8.22
C ALA A 276 -18.00 9.09 -9.14
N THR A 277 -17.47 9.61 -10.27
CA THR A 277 -16.60 8.85 -11.17
C THR A 277 -15.30 8.43 -10.48
N GLY A 278 -14.64 9.34 -9.76
CA GLY A 278 -13.43 9.00 -9.01
C GLY A 278 -13.71 8.01 -7.87
N ALA A 279 -14.86 8.12 -7.21
CA ALA A 279 -15.29 7.13 -6.22
C ALA A 279 -15.62 5.77 -6.84
N ALA A 280 -16.16 5.74 -8.07
CA ALA A 280 -16.42 4.51 -8.81
C ALA A 280 -15.12 3.79 -9.19
N GLU A 281 -14.09 4.52 -9.61
CA GLU A 281 -12.74 4.00 -9.90
C GLU A 281 -12.15 3.31 -8.65
N LEU A 282 -12.20 3.96 -7.49
CA LEU A 282 -11.68 3.41 -6.22
C LEU A 282 -12.34 2.10 -5.78
N ILE A 283 -13.60 1.89 -6.15
CA ILE A 283 -14.36 0.71 -5.76
C ILE A 283 -14.50 -0.28 -6.90
N ASP A 284 -13.89 -0.08 -8.06
CA ASP A 284 -14.07 -0.96 -9.21
C ASP A 284 -13.54 -2.38 -8.94
N ARG A 285 -14.30 -3.41 -9.34
CA ARG A 285 -13.98 -4.81 -9.02
C ARG A 285 -12.82 -5.36 -9.82
N GLU A 286 -12.53 -4.76 -10.97
CA GLU A 286 -11.46 -5.19 -11.89
C GLU A 286 -10.27 -4.22 -11.84
N GLY A 287 -10.42 -3.08 -11.17
CA GLY A 287 -9.37 -2.10 -10.91
C GLY A 287 -9.02 -1.97 -9.42
N LEU A 288 -8.91 -0.74 -8.93
CA LEU A 288 -8.42 -0.43 -7.57
C LEU A 288 -9.25 -1.08 -6.46
N GLY A 289 -10.55 -1.27 -6.66
CA GLY A 289 -11.40 -1.91 -5.66
C GLY A 289 -11.10 -3.39 -5.44
N ALA A 290 -10.35 -4.04 -6.34
CA ALA A 290 -9.87 -5.41 -6.21
C ALA A 290 -8.69 -5.55 -5.23
N PHE A 291 -8.07 -4.44 -4.82
CA PHE A 291 -6.91 -4.48 -3.93
C PHE A 291 -7.29 -5.14 -2.61
N GLY A 292 -6.36 -5.88 -2.04
CA GLY A 292 -6.52 -6.47 -0.72
C GLY A 292 -6.49 -5.37 0.33
N TRP A 293 -7.34 -5.49 1.34
CA TRP A 293 -7.38 -4.61 2.49
C TRP A 293 -7.19 -5.45 3.74
N LEU A 294 -5.98 -5.40 4.29
CA LEU A 294 -5.57 -6.17 5.47
C LEU A 294 -5.62 -5.28 6.71
N THR A 295 -6.29 -5.73 7.76
CA THR A 295 -6.38 -4.99 9.02
C THR A 295 -5.89 -5.79 10.22
N ARG A 296 -5.23 -5.10 11.15
CA ARG A 296 -4.87 -5.59 12.48
C ARG A 296 -5.24 -4.57 13.54
N ILE A 297 -5.88 -5.02 14.61
CA ILE A 297 -6.27 -4.19 15.75
C ILE A 297 -5.43 -4.60 16.96
N ARG A 298 -5.06 -3.62 17.79
CA ARG A 298 -4.37 -3.83 19.08
C ARG A 298 -5.09 -3.08 20.19
#